data_AF-A0A3L7SJM6-F1
#
_entry.id   AF-A0A3L7SJM6-F1
#
_cell.length_a   1.000
_cell.length_b   1.000
_cell.length_c   1.000
_cell.angle_alpha   90.00
_cell.angle_beta   90.00
_cell.angle_gamma   90.00
#
_symmetry.space_group_name_H-M   'P 1'
#
loop_
_entity.id
_entity.type
_entity.pdbx_description
1 polymer ?
#
loop_
_entity_poly.entity_id
_entity_poly.type
_entity_poly.pdbx_seq_one_letter_code
_entity_poly.pdbx_strand_id
1 'polypeptide(L)'
;LLPAVQQARDAARRTQCKNNLKQLALALHNYAETYAGFLPCYRIDDAKFMANAAEYPSVGQARFWFGNVDYDEVDAAKQLDFTRGPLAPYIETSYAAFQCPNFGRSQVDGVRFGKMACSYGFNGRYLGYGIDYDFSNYPSYTSSADFRQLRDVMQMTQTVLFADSAQIDYSLQMVENWLLEPPSQNFATTHFRHGDSANVAFLDGHVESRGRHFLIQVPGTNWMSDPQAAKMDQKRLGFISDGNLSDPAKQDELYDRQ
;
A
#
# COMPACT_ATOMS: atom_id res chain seq x y z
N LEU A 1 8.19 -10.02 32.12
CA LEU A 1 8.40 -8.58 31.78
C LEU A 1 7.21 -7.80 32.33
N LEU A 2 7.46 -6.76 33.11
CA LEU A 2 6.40 -5.98 33.77
C LEU A 2 5.49 -5.30 32.72
N PRO A 3 4.16 -5.24 32.91
CA PRO A 3 3.21 -4.67 31.94
C PRO A 3 3.58 -3.26 31.44
N ALA A 4 4.11 -2.41 32.32
CA ALA A 4 4.53 -1.05 31.99
C ALA A 4 5.68 -1.00 30.95
N VAL A 5 6.63 -1.93 31.02
CA VAL A 5 7.76 -1.98 30.07
C VAL A 5 7.28 -2.40 28.69
N GLN A 6 6.30 -3.29 28.62
CA GLN A 6 5.73 -3.73 27.35
C GLN A 6 4.94 -2.60 26.67
N GLN A 7 4.12 -1.87 27.44
CA GLN A 7 3.40 -0.70 26.94
C GLN A 7 4.35 0.38 26.41
N ALA A 8 5.46 0.66 27.13
CA ALA A 8 6.47 1.60 26.68
C ALA A 8 7.13 1.16 25.36
N ARG A 9 7.42 -0.14 25.20
CA ARG A 9 7.95 -0.70 23.95
C ARG A 9 6.97 -0.58 22.79
N ASP A 10 5.69 -0.86 23.02
CA ASP A 10 4.65 -0.73 21.99
C ASP A 10 4.46 0.73 21.56
N ALA A 11 4.49 1.67 22.52
CA ALA A 11 4.46 3.09 22.23
C ALA A 11 5.67 3.54 21.40
N ALA A 12 6.89 3.10 21.77
CA ALA A 12 8.11 3.41 21.02
C ALA A 12 8.06 2.86 19.59
N ARG A 13 7.61 1.60 19.42
CA ARG A 13 7.45 1.00 18.08
C ARG A 13 6.40 1.75 17.24
N ARG A 14 5.30 2.21 17.84
CA ARG A 14 4.32 3.05 17.15
C ARG A 14 4.92 4.39 16.72
N THR A 15 5.70 5.04 17.58
CA THR A 15 6.39 6.30 17.23
C THR A 15 7.39 6.10 16.10
N GLN A 16 8.17 5.02 16.13
CA GLN A 16 9.08 4.69 15.02
C GLN A 16 8.32 4.44 13.71
N CYS A 17 7.19 3.73 13.75
CA CYS A 17 6.31 3.55 12.58
C CYS A 17 5.85 4.89 11.99
N LYS A 18 5.42 5.84 12.84
CA LYS A 18 5.06 7.20 12.39
C LYS A 18 6.24 7.94 11.76
N ASN A 19 7.44 7.79 12.33
CA ASN A 19 8.65 8.42 11.78
C ASN A 19 9.01 7.85 10.40
N ASN A 20 8.88 6.54 10.21
CA ASN A 20 9.08 5.91 8.90
C ASN A 20 8.10 6.45 7.86
N LEU A 21 6.82 6.58 8.21
CA LEU A 21 5.81 7.21 7.35
C LEU A 21 6.14 8.68 7.01
N LYS A 22 6.66 9.46 7.96
CA LYS A 22 7.13 10.83 7.71
C LYS A 22 8.31 10.86 6.73
N GLN A 23 9.25 9.92 6.86
CA GLN A 23 10.38 9.80 5.93
C GLN A 23 9.89 9.46 4.53
N LEU A 24 8.92 8.56 4.38
CA LEU A 24 8.32 8.23 3.08
C LEU A 24 7.55 9.41 2.47
N ALA A 25 6.80 10.17 3.27
CA ALA A 25 6.11 11.36 2.80
C ALA A 25 7.11 12.44 2.33
N LEU A 26 8.17 12.69 3.10
CA LEU A 26 9.24 13.61 2.71
C LEU A 26 9.95 13.15 1.43
N ALA A 27 10.25 11.86 1.32
CA ALA A 27 10.85 11.27 0.13
C ALA A 27 9.99 11.47 -1.12
N LEU A 28 8.67 11.33 -0.97
CA LEU A 28 7.72 11.57 -2.05
C LEU A 28 7.65 13.05 -2.45
N HIS A 29 7.74 14.00 -1.51
CA HIS A 29 7.86 15.42 -1.85
C HIS A 29 9.17 15.73 -2.59
N ASN A 30 10.31 15.19 -2.15
CA ASN A 30 11.59 15.36 -2.84
C ASN A 30 11.58 14.74 -4.24
N TYR A 31 10.91 13.58 -4.39
CA TYR A 31 10.64 12.99 -5.70
C TYR A 31 9.83 13.97 -6.55
N ALA A 32 8.70 14.46 -6.05
CA ALA A 32 7.85 15.37 -6.79
C ALA A 32 8.61 16.64 -7.21
N GLU A 33 9.42 17.23 -6.34
CA GLU A 33 10.27 18.38 -6.67
C GLU A 33 11.23 18.07 -7.82
N THR A 34 11.90 16.91 -7.78
CA THR A 34 12.85 16.47 -8.81
C THR A 34 12.17 16.18 -10.15
N TYR A 35 10.93 15.68 -10.11
CA TYR A 35 10.15 15.28 -11.29
C TYR A 35 9.03 16.28 -11.60
N ALA A 36 9.30 17.59 -11.51
CA ALA A 36 8.39 18.66 -11.98
C ALA A 36 6.96 18.61 -11.41
N GLY A 37 6.83 18.19 -10.15
CA GLY A 37 5.59 18.06 -9.41
C GLY A 37 4.88 16.72 -9.59
N PHE A 38 5.39 15.81 -10.44
CA PHE A 38 4.77 14.50 -10.67
C PHE A 38 5.00 13.53 -9.52
N LEU A 39 3.93 12.86 -9.08
CA LEU A 39 3.97 11.81 -8.08
C LEU A 39 4.36 10.46 -8.71
N PRO A 40 5.03 9.55 -7.97
CA PRO A 40 5.47 8.27 -8.54
C PRO A 40 4.28 7.36 -8.84
N CYS A 41 4.34 6.61 -9.93
CA CYS A 41 3.44 5.49 -10.17
C CYS A 41 3.57 4.43 -9.08
N TYR A 42 2.46 3.79 -8.69
CA TYR A 42 2.51 2.71 -7.72
C TYR A 42 3.16 1.44 -8.29
N ARG A 43 3.05 1.23 -9.61
CA ARG A 43 3.60 0.09 -10.37
C ARG A 43 3.74 0.42 -11.87
N ILE A 44 4.86 0.03 -12.47
CA ILE A 44 5.11 0.05 -13.91
C ILE A 44 5.72 -1.29 -14.32
N ASP A 45 5.14 -1.97 -15.30
CA ASP A 45 5.61 -3.25 -15.82
C ASP A 45 6.40 -3.07 -17.12
N ASP A 46 7.41 -3.91 -17.35
CA ASP A 46 8.17 -3.90 -18.59
C ASP A 46 7.41 -4.59 -19.74
N ALA A 47 7.91 -4.43 -20.96
CA ALA A 47 7.27 -5.01 -22.15
C ALA A 47 7.16 -6.54 -22.07
N LYS A 48 8.13 -7.21 -21.43
CA LYS A 48 8.11 -8.65 -21.26
C LYS A 48 7.01 -9.09 -20.29
N PHE A 49 6.87 -8.42 -19.15
CA PHE A 49 5.79 -8.68 -18.21
C PHE A 49 4.44 -8.43 -18.86
N MET A 50 4.26 -7.30 -19.56
CA MET A 50 2.99 -7.01 -20.25
C MET A 50 2.65 -8.04 -21.32
N ALA A 51 3.63 -8.48 -22.12
CA ALA A 51 3.41 -9.49 -23.17
C ALA A 51 3.04 -10.87 -22.61
N ASN A 52 3.47 -11.18 -21.40
CA ASN A 52 3.27 -12.48 -20.74
C ASN A 52 2.45 -12.34 -19.45
N ALA A 53 1.60 -11.30 -19.36
CA ALA A 53 0.86 -11.01 -18.13
C ALA A 53 0.00 -12.19 -17.69
N ALA A 54 -0.45 -13.00 -18.66
CA ALA A 54 -1.24 -14.22 -18.52
C ALA A 54 -0.50 -15.47 -18.09
N GLU A 55 0.83 -15.44 -18.06
CA GLU A 55 1.64 -16.62 -17.76
C GLU A 55 1.92 -16.73 -16.26
N TYR A 56 1.89 -17.96 -15.77
CA TYR A 56 2.33 -18.30 -14.42
C TYR A 56 3.43 -19.37 -14.49
N PRO A 57 4.60 -19.16 -13.85
CA PRO A 57 4.97 -17.96 -13.08
C PRO A 57 5.11 -16.72 -13.98
N SER A 58 4.94 -15.54 -13.38
CA SER A 58 5.17 -14.27 -14.09
C SER A 58 6.63 -14.15 -14.54
N VAL A 59 6.86 -13.40 -15.62
CA VAL A 59 8.20 -13.16 -16.20
C VAL A 59 8.41 -11.68 -16.50
N GLY A 60 9.66 -11.25 -16.67
CA GLY A 60 10.01 -9.84 -16.87
C GLY A 60 10.13 -9.06 -15.57
N GLN A 61 9.95 -7.74 -15.62
CA GLN A 61 10.25 -6.85 -14.49
C GLN A 61 9.09 -5.90 -14.19
N ALA A 62 8.90 -5.59 -12.90
CA ALA A 62 7.96 -4.59 -12.43
C ALA A 62 8.63 -3.62 -11.46
N ARG A 63 8.53 -2.33 -11.74
CA ARG A 63 9.01 -1.26 -10.85
C ARG A 63 7.85 -0.73 -10.02
N PHE A 64 7.89 -0.99 -8.73
CA PHE A 64 6.99 -0.44 -7.72
C PHE A 64 7.58 0.83 -7.10
N TRP A 65 6.76 1.61 -6.40
CA TRP A 65 7.20 2.81 -5.68
C TRP A 65 8.31 2.55 -4.64
N PHE A 66 8.40 1.33 -4.10
CA PHE A 66 9.40 0.92 -3.12
C PHE A 66 10.66 0.26 -3.72
N GLY A 67 10.60 -0.28 -4.94
CA GLY A 67 11.66 -1.14 -5.48
C GLY A 67 11.35 -1.76 -6.83
N ASN A 68 12.35 -2.40 -7.43
CA ASN A 68 12.19 -3.17 -8.66
C ASN A 68 12.12 -4.66 -8.35
N VAL A 69 11.13 -5.34 -8.91
CA VAL A 69 10.97 -6.80 -8.84
C VAL A 69 11.36 -7.39 -10.20
N ASP A 70 12.28 -8.34 -10.19
CA ASP A 70 12.66 -9.12 -11.36
C ASP A 70 12.07 -10.53 -11.27
N TYR A 71 11.04 -10.81 -12.06
CA TYR A 71 10.39 -12.12 -12.05
C TYR A 71 11.19 -13.20 -12.79
N ASP A 72 12.21 -12.82 -13.56
CA ASP A 72 13.13 -13.78 -14.19
C ASP A 72 14.23 -14.26 -13.22
N GLU A 73 14.38 -13.61 -12.06
CA GLU A 73 15.34 -14.01 -11.02
C GLU A 73 14.84 -15.25 -10.26
N VAL A 74 15.65 -16.32 -10.31
CA VAL A 74 15.34 -17.62 -9.72
C VAL A 74 15.60 -17.62 -8.20
N ASP A 75 16.56 -16.82 -7.75
CA ASP A 75 16.85 -16.63 -6.33
C ASP A 75 15.87 -15.63 -5.71
N ALA A 76 14.85 -16.14 -5.03
CA ALA A 76 13.81 -15.33 -4.39
C ALA A 76 14.37 -14.20 -3.50
N ALA A 77 15.54 -14.37 -2.88
CA ALA A 77 16.14 -13.33 -2.04
C ALA A 77 16.63 -12.10 -2.82
N LYS A 78 16.93 -12.29 -4.12
CA LYS A 78 17.42 -11.26 -5.06
C LYS A 78 16.33 -10.69 -5.95
N GLN A 79 15.16 -11.32 -5.97
CA GLN A 79 14.02 -10.91 -6.80
C GLN A 79 13.66 -9.44 -6.61
N LEU A 80 13.75 -8.93 -5.37
CA LEU A 80 13.45 -7.54 -5.03
C LEU A 80 14.70 -6.72 -4.74
N ASP A 81 14.92 -5.69 -5.55
CA ASP A 81 15.93 -4.65 -5.39
C ASP A 81 15.28 -3.30 -4.99
N PHE A 82 15.42 -2.94 -3.71
CA PHE A 82 14.93 -1.67 -3.17
C PHE A 82 15.70 -0.46 -3.69
N THR A 83 16.97 -0.62 -4.08
CA THR A 83 17.81 0.51 -4.51
C THR A 83 17.32 1.11 -5.84
N ARG A 84 16.51 0.35 -6.58
CA ARG A 84 15.94 0.73 -7.89
C ARG A 84 14.50 1.24 -7.80
N GLY A 85 13.99 1.48 -6.59
CA GLY A 85 12.67 2.09 -6.37
C GLY A 85 12.69 3.61 -6.58
N PRO A 86 11.60 4.23 -7.06
CA PRO A 86 11.47 5.68 -7.21
C PRO A 86 11.79 6.48 -5.95
N LEU A 87 11.37 6.00 -4.76
CA LEU A 87 11.62 6.70 -3.51
C LEU A 87 12.99 6.41 -2.88
N ALA A 88 13.69 5.38 -3.35
CA ALA A 88 14.92 4.89 -2.73
C ALA A 88 16.04 5.94 -2.60
N PRO A 89 16.30 6.80 -3.61
CA PRO A 89 17.32 7.85 -3.50
C PRO A 89 17.02 8.87 -2.39
N TYR A 90 15.75 9.09 -2.06
CA TYR A 90 15.29 10.12 -1.13
C TYR A 90 15.15 9.63 0.32
N ILE A 91 15.45 8.35 0.55
CA ILE A 91 15.52 7.71 1.88
C ILE A 91 16.88 7.03 2.10
N GLU A 92 17.92 7.44 1.36
CA GLU A 92 19.26 6.87 1.43
C GLU A 92 19.28 5.34 1.23
N THR A 93 18.37 4.82 0.40
CA THR A 93 18.18 3.38 0.16
C THR A 93 17.90 2.56 1.43
N SER A 94 17.38 3.20 2.49
CA SER A 94 17.07 2.56 3.77
C SER A 94 15.89 1.61 3.66
N TYR A 95 16.17 0.30 3.65
CA TYR A 95 15.13 -0.74 3.69
C TYR A 95 14.23 -0.62 4.94
N ALA A 96 14.80 -0.22 6.08
CA ALA A 96 14.07 -0.11 7.33
C ALA A 96 12.96 0.95 7.29
N ALA A 97 13.06 1.97 6.42
CA ALA A 97 12.04 2.99 6.26
C ALA A 97 10.73 2.43 5.67
N PHE A 98 10.77 1.33 4.92
CA PHE A 98 9.58 0.66 4.39
C PHE A 98 8.93 -0.32 5.39
N GLN A 99 9.55 -0.54 6.55
CA GLN A 99 9.11 -1.57 7.50
C GLN A 99 8.51 -0.96 8.77
N CYS A 100 7.35 -1.46 9.17
CA CYS A 100 6.77 -1.12 10.46
C CYS A 100 7.38 -2.06 11.52
N PRO A 101 7.91 -1.57 12.64
CA PRO A 101 8.51 -2.45 13.67
C PRO A 101 7.49 -3.37 14.37
N ASN A 102 6.20 -3.14 14.18
CA ASN A 102 5.12 -4.01 14.66
C ASN A 102 4.58 -4.98 13.59
N PHE A 103 5.17 -4.99 12.39
CA PHE A 103 4.74 -5.85 11.29
C PHE A 103 5.96 -6.42 10.59
N GLY A 104 6.14 -7.73 10.72
CA GLY A 104 7.30 -8.44 10.18
C GLY A 104 6.92 -9.82 9.68
N ARG A 105 7.92 -10.61 9.28
CA ARG A 105 7.70 -11.93 8.65
C ARG A 105 6.84 -12.89 9.47
N SER A 106 6.86 -12.78 10.80
CA SER A 106 6.05 -13.60 11.72
C SER A 106 4.57 -13.21 11.78
N GLN A 107 4.17 -12.09 11.18
CA GLN A 107 2.78 -11.60 11.15
C GLN A 107 2.08 -11.90 9.82
N VAL A 108 2.83 -12.35 8.81
CA VAL A 108 2.32 -12.73 7.49
C VAL A 108 2.53 -14.22 7.27
N ASP A 109 1.63 -14.83 6.53
CA ASP A 109 1.71 -16.24 6.16
C ASP A 109 2.73 -16.42 5.01
N GLY A 110 2.76 -15.47 4.07
CA GLY A 110 3.67 -15.45 2.92
C GLY A 110 4.27 -14.07 2.61
N VAL A 111 5.34 -14.06 1.84
CA VAL A 111 5.94 -12.86 1.22
C VAL A 111 5.93 -13.03 -0.29
N ARG A 112 5.70 -11.95 -1.04
CA ARG A 112 5.47 -12.03 -2.49
C ARG A 112 6.76 -12.03 -3.30
N PHE A 113 7.81 -11.40 -2.78
CA PHE A 113 9.06 -11.17 -3.51
C PHE A 113 10.28 -11.70 -2.75
N GLY A 114 10.12 -12.90 -2.16
CA GLY A 114 11.12 -13.61 -1.34
C GLY A 114 11.47 -12.99 0.02
N LYS A 115 11.23 -11.70 0.22
CA LYS A 115 11.33 -10.98 1.50
C LYS A 115 10.21 -9.96 1.60
N MET A 116 10.05 -9.37 2.79
CA MET A 116 9.05 -8.33 2.95
C MET A 116 9.41 -7.07 2.15
N ALA A 117 8.67 -6.77 1.09
CA ALA A 117 8.67 -5.52 0.35
C ALA A 117 8.32 -4.33 1.24
N CYS A 118 7.10 -4.29 1.76
CA CYS A 118 6.63 -3.10 2.45
C CYS A 118 5.59 -3.43 3.51
N SER A 119 5.64 -2.67 4.60
CA SER A 119 4.63 -2.68 5.66
C SER A 119 3.55 -1.61 5.48
N TYR A 120 3.71 -0.76 4.46
CA TYR A 120 2.90 0.42 4.18
C TYR A 120 2.29 0.33 2.78
N GLY A 121 1.08 0.81 2.63
CA GLY A 121 0.43 0.98 1.33
C GLY A 121 0.54 2.43 0.87
N PHE A 122 0.69 2.63 -0.44
CA PHE A 122 0.59 3.94 -1.10
C PHE A 122 -0.81 4.14 -1.68
N ASN A 123 -1.37 5.35 -1.63
CA ASN A 123 -2.60 5.72 -2.34
C ASN A 123 -2.36 5.82 -3.86
N GLY A 124 -1.99 4.69 -4.47
CA GLY A 124 -1.64 4.61 -5.89
C GLY A 124 -2.80 4.87 -6.83
N ARG A 125 -4.02 4.48 -6.42
CA ARG A 125 -5.22 4.61 -7.27
C ARG A 125 -5.53 6.06 -7.65
N TYR A 126 -5.25 7.00 -6.75
CA TYR A 126 -5.53 8.42 -6.97
C TYR A 126 -4.30 9.29 -7.06
N LEU A 127 -3.17 8.92 -6.43
CA LEU A 127 -1.98 9.77 -6.42
C LEU A 127 -0.89 9.32 -7.39
N GLY A 128 -0.91 8.10 -7.89
CA GLY A 128 0.19 7.58 -8.68
C GLY A 128 -0.26 6.41 -9.51
N TYR A 129 -1.04 6.71 -10.56
CA TYR A 129 -1.58 5.72 -11.47
C TYR A 129 -0.49 4.77 -11.99
N GLY A 130 -0.89 3.52 -12.21
CA GLY A 130 0.00 2.47 -12.67
C GLY A 130 -0.70 1.57 -13.68
N ILE A 131 -0.23 0.34 -13.78
CA ILE A 131 -0.86 -0.70 -14.60
C ILE A 131 -1.88 -1.45 -13.76
N ASP A 132 -3.16 -1.28 -14.11
CA ASP A 132 -4.26 -2.09 -13.56
C ASP A 132 -4.67 -3.16 -14.56
N TYR A 133 -4.86 -4.39 -14.09
CA TYR A 133 -5.29 -5.52 -14.91
C TYR A 133 -6.78 -5.80 -14.72
N ASP A 134 -7.53 -5.89 -15.82
CA ASP A 134 -8.91 -6.39 -15.82
C ASP A 134 -8.90 -7.89 -16.08
N PHE A 135 -9.08 -8.66 -15.01
CA PHE A 135 -9.15 -10.12 -15.06
C PHE A 135 -10.48 -10.66 -15.59
N SER A 136 -11.50 -9.82 -15.78
CA SER A 136 -12.78 -10.22 -16.38
C SER A 136 -12.71 -10.34 -17.91
N ASN A 137 -11.80 -9.61 -18.57
CA ASN A 137 -11.59 -9.61 -20.03
C ASN A 137 -10.12 -9.86 -20.39
N TYR A 138 -9.54 -10.93 -19.85
CA TYR A 138 -8.10 -11.12 -19.78
C TYR A 138 -7.42 -11.61 -21.09
N PRO A 139 -6.21 -11.12 -21.47
CA PRO A 139 -5.44 -10.05 -20.83
C PRO A 139 -5.88 -8.67 -21.32
N SER A 140 -6.63 -7.95 -20.50
CA SER A 140 -6.89 -6.52 -20.67
C SER A 140 -6.22 -5.79 -19.52
N TYR A 141 -5.52 -4.71 -19.83
CA TYR A 141 -4.94 -3.83 -18.83
C TYR A 141 -5.21 -2.38 -19.22
N THR A 142 -5.42 -1.55 -18.20
CA THR A 142 -5.36 -0.11 -18.35
C THR A 142 -4.00 0.34 -17.85
N SER A 143 -3.13 0.73 -18.78
CA SER A 143 -1.91 1.46 -18.44
C SER A 143 -2.24 2.94 -18.48
N SER A 144 -2.32 3.58 -17.33
CA SER A 144 -2.24 5.04 -17.27
C SER A 144 -0.85 5.37 -16.73
N ALA A 145 0.03 5.83 -17.63
CA ALA A 145 1.24 6.54 -17.23
C ALA A 145 0.90 8.01 -16.89
N ASP A 146 -0.34 8.26 -16.47
CA ASP A 146 -0.79 9.58 -16.03
C ASP A 146 -0.24 9.81 -14.63
N PHE A 147 0.95 10.39 -14.58
CA PHE A 147 1.50 10.86 -13.34
C PHE A 147 0.61 12.00 -12.83
N ARG A 148 -0.04 11.82 -11.67
CA ARG A 148 -0.76 12.92 -11.03
C ARG A 148 0.25 13.95 -10.54
N GLN A 149 -0.03 15.22 -10.77
CA GLN A 149 0.81 16.27 -10.20
C GLN A 149 0.34 16.65 -8.81
N LEU A 150 1.28 16.98 -7.94
CA LEU A 150 1.01 17.45 -6.57
C LEU A 150 0.06 18.66 -6.57
N ARG A 151 0.19 19.55 -7.56
CA ARG A 151 -0.68 20.73 -7.71
C ARG A 151 -2.14 20.41 -8.04
N ASP A 152 -2.42 19.19 -8.51
CA ASP A 152 -3.77 18.74 -8.86
C ASP A 152 -4.50 18.12 -7.64
N VAL A 153 -3.88 18.15 -6.45
CA VAL A 153 -4.47 17.69 -5.20
C VAL A 153 -4.91 18.89 -4.36
N MET A 154 -6.21 19.12 -4.32
CA MET A 154 -6.79 20.32 -3.70
C MET A 154 -6.67 20.36 -2.16
N GLN A 155 -6.71 19.20 -1.49
CA GLN A 155 -6.76 19.10 -0.03
C GLN A 155 -5.69 18.17 0.53
N MET A 156 -4.41 18.51 0.34
CA MET A 156 -3.28 17.65 0.77
C MET A 156 -3.34 17.22 2.24
N THR A 157 -3.84 18.08 3.14
CA THR A 157 -4.02 17.80 4.57
C THR A 157 -5.11 16.76 4.87
N GLN A 158 -5.93 16.40 3.88
CA GLN A 158 -7.02 15.41 4.01
C GLN A 158 -6.92 14.29 2.99
N THR A 159 -5.87 14.28 2.16
CA THR A 159 -5.58 13.20 1.23
C THR A 159 -4.56 12.26 1.84
N VAL A 160 -4.98 11.01 2.10
CA VAL A 160 -4.14 9.91 2.54
C VAL A 160 -3.09 9.65 1.47
N LEU A 161 -1.84 9.57 1.93
CA LEU A 161 -0.68 9.30 1.10
C LEU A 161 -0.16 7.88 1.34
N PHE A 162 0.16 7.56 2.60
CA PHE A 162 0.60 6.23 3.01
C PHE A 162 -0.12 5.79 4.28
N ALA A 163 -0.25 4.49 4.50
CA ALA A 163 -0.76 3.96 5.76
C ALA A 163 -0.22 2.56 6.04
N ASP A 164 -0.28 2.11 7.29
CA ASP A 164 -0.05 0.70 7.64
C ASP A 164 -0.92 -0.21 6.77
N SER A 165 -0.32 -1.17 6.08
CA SER A 165 -1.04 -1.99 5.11
C SER A 165 -0.67 -3.48 5.14
N ALA A 166 -1.66 -4.31 4.84
CA ALA A 166 -1.55 -5.75 4.62
C ALA A 166 -2.75 -6.19 3.76
N GLN A 167 -2.77 -7.44 3.31
CA GLN A 167 -3.85 -7.97 2.50
C GLN A 167 -4.20 -9.40 2.91
N ILE A 168 -5.47 -9.79 2.74
CA ILE A 168 -5.88 -11.19 2.68
C ILE A 168 -6.02 -11.59 1.21
N ASP A 169 -5.20 -12.54 0.76
CA ASP A 169 -5.29 -13.05 -0.61
C ASP A 169 -6.50 -14.00 -0.80
N TYR A 170 -6.70 -14.47 -2.03
CA TYR A 170 -7.80 -15.38 -2.36
C TYR A 170 -7.67 -16.77 -1.71
N SER A 171 -6.50 -17.11 -1.18
CA SER A 171 -6.24 -18.33 -0.40
C SER A 171 -6.40 -18.10 1.12
N LEU A 172 -7.01 -16.98 1.51
CA LEU A 172 -7.25 -16.56 2.90
C LEU A 172 -5.97 -16.38 3.73
N GLN A 173 -4.83 -16.17 3.06
CA GLN A 173 -3.54 -15.93 3.69
C GLN A 173 -3.31 -14.43 3.88
N MET A 174 -2.74 -14.06 5.03
CA MET A 174 -2.31 -12.71 5.29
C MET A 174 -0.92 -12.49 4.68
N VAL A 175 -0.83 -11.52 3.77
CA VAL A 175 0.41 -11.17 3.08
C VAL A 175 0.68 -9.68 3.20
N GLU A 176 1.91 -9.31 2.90
CA GLU A 176 2.29 -7.92 2.72
C GLU A 176 1.55 -7.25 1.57
N ASN A 177 1.46 -5.93 1.62
CA ASN A 177 0.77 -5.15 0.62
C ASN A 177 1.41 -3.76 0.48
N TRP A 178 1.32 -3.19 -0.72
CA TRP A 178 1.95 -1.92 -1.10
C TRP A 178 0.97 -0.88 -1.65
N LEU A 179 -0.32 -1.21 -1.78
CA LEU A 179 -1.34 -0.36 -2.37
C LEU A 179 -2.52 -0.17 -1.41
N LEU A 180 -2.89 1.08 -1.11
CA LEU A 180 -4.11 1.35 -0.38
C LEU A 180 -5.28 1.37 -1.36
N GLU A 181 -6.14 0.40 -1.20
CA GLU A 181 -7.42 0.35 -1.89
C GLU A 181 -8.41 1.28 -1.19
N PRO A 182 -9.06 2.18 -1.94
CA PRO A 182 -10.11 3.03 -1.39
C PRO A 182 -11.39 2.22 -1.15
N PRO A 183 -12.30 2.69 -0.29
CA PRO A 183 -13.58 2.03 0.00
C PRO A 183 -14.38 1.60 -1.23
N SER A 184 -14.39 2.39 -2.30
CA SER A 184 -15.09 2.05 -3.55
C SER A 184 -14.60 0.77 -4.22
N GLN A 185 -13.37 0.32 -3.96
CA GLN A 185 -12.85 -0.95 -4.49
C GLN A 185 -13.30 -2.17 -3.67
N ASN A 186 -14.02 -1.95 -2.56
CA ASN A 186 -14.57 -3.02 -1.72
C ASN A 186 -13.51 -4.07 -1.31
N PHE A 187 -12.27 -3.62 -1.08
CA PHE A 187 -11.14 -4.49 -0.74
C PHE A 187 -10.28 -3.85 0.35
N ALA A 188 -10.46 -4.28 1.60
CA ALA A 188 -9.80 -3.63 2.74
C ALA A 188 -8.30 -3.97 2.82
N THR A 189 -7.45 -2.95 2.71
CA THR A 189 -5.98 -3.09 2.72
C THR A 189 -5.27 -2.30 3.81
N THR A 190 -5.98 -1.42 4.54
CA THR A 190 -5.39 -0.74 5.70
C THR A 190 -5.39 -1.68 6.90
N HIS A 191 -4.24 -1.85 7.56
CA HIS A 191 -4.07 -2.78 8.67
C HIS A 191 -3.94 -2.06 10.01
N PHE A 192 -4.94 -2.25 10.89
CA PHE A 192 -5.08 -1.56 12.17
C PHE A 192 -4.29 -2.27 13.30
N ARG A 193 -2.97 -2.41 13.07
CA ARG A 193 -2.03 -3.16 13.93
C ARG A 193 -1.69 -2.50 15.26
N HIS A 194 -1.90 -1.20 15.40
CA HIS A 194 -1.50 -0.44 16.58
C HIS A 194 -2.62 -0.37 17.63
N GLY A 195 -3.19 -1.53 17.98
CA GLY A 195 -4.32 -1.61 18.91
C GLY A 195 -5.62 -1.09 18.30
N ASP A 196 -6.00 -1.64 17.14
CA ASP A 196 -7.16 -1.22 16.34
C ASP A 196 -7.07 0.21 15.80
N SER A 197 -5.84 0.71 15.70
CA SER A 197 -5.48 1.93 14.96
C SER A 197 -4.41 1.64 13.92
N ALA A 198 -4.41 2.44 12.85
CA ALA A 198 -3.37 2.47 11.84
C ALA A 198 -2.69 3.84 11.89
N ASN A 199 -1.39 3.90 11.61
CA ASN A 199 -0.72 5.16 11.33
C ASN A 199 -0.93 5.52 9.85
N VAL A 200 -1.26 6.77 9.62
CA VAL A 200 -1.64 7.30 8.31
C VAL A 200 -0.86 8.58 8.07
N ALA A 201 -0.11 8.62 6.97
CA ALA A 201 0.50 9.82 6.43
C ALA A 201 -0.46 10.47 5.44
N PHE A 202 -0.57 11.79 5.53
CA PHE A 202 -1.29 12.61 4.58
C PHE A 202 -0.31 13.30 3.62
N LEU A 203 -0.84 13.79 2.52
CA LEU A 203 -0.04 14.32 1.41
C LEU A 203 0.68 15.64 1.75
N ASP A 204 0.31 16.33 2.83
CA ASP A 204 1.06 17.47 3.36
C ASP A 204 2.25 17.05 4.26
N GLY A 205 2.43 15.74 4.49
CA GLY A 205 3.51 15.17 5.30
C GLY A 205 3.19 14.96 6.78
N HIS A 206 2.01 15.36 7.27
CA HIS A 206 1.65 15.03 8.65
C HIS A 206 1.29 13.54 8.78
N VAL A 207 1.48 13.00 9.99
CA VAL A 207 1.18 11.60 10.30
C VAL A 207 0.39 11.52 11.58
N GLU A 208 -0.76 10.86 11.53
CA GLU A 208 -1.63 10.65 12.67
C GLU A 208 -2.08 9.19 12.80
N SER A 209 -2.77 8.88 13.89
CA SER A 209 -3.35 7.55 14.09
C SER A 209 -4.85 7.63 13.85
N ARG A 210 -5.37 6.77 12.98
CA ARG A 210 -6.79 6.68 12.64
C ARG A 210 -7.39 5.38 13.15
N GLY A 211 -8.65 5.45 13.56
CA GLY A 211 -9.45 4.29 13.97
C GLY A 211 -9.98 3.50 12.79
N ARG A 212 -10.38 2.25 13.04
CA ARG A 212 -10.82 1.32 12.03
C ARG A 212 -12.28 1.52 11.63
N HIS A 213 -12.52 1.59 10.32
CA HIS A 213 -13.84 1.45 9.73
C HIS A 213 -13.87 0.22 8.84
N PHE A 214 -15.01 -0.49 8.82
CA PHE A 214 -15.14 -1.73 8.07
C PHE A 214 -16.54 -1.84 7.48
N LEU A 215 -16.61 -1.84 6.16
CA LEU A 215 -17.81 -2.12 5.38
C LEU A 215 -17.37 -2.84 4.12
N ILE A 216 -17.67 -4.13 4.01
CA ILE A 216 -17.39 -4.93 2.82
C ILE A 216 -18.71 -5.53 2.34
N GLN A 217 -19.01 -5.33 1.07
CA GLN A 217 -20.15 -5.92 0.39
C GLN A 217 -19.80 -7.32 -0.09
N VAL A 218 -20.69 -8.29 0.15
CA VAL A 218 -20.55 -9.68 -0.27
C VAL A 218 -21.87 -10.17 -0.91
N PRO A 219 -21.83 -10.81 -2.10
CA PRO A 219 -20.68 -10.89 -2.99
C PRO A 219 -20.31 -9.50 -3.53
N GLY A 220 -19.02 -9.16 -3.47
CA GLY A 220 -18.52 -7.90 -4.01
C GLY A 220 -18.33 -7.96 -5.52
N THR A 221 -18.27 -6.80 -6.18
CA THR A 221 -17.95 -6.68 -7.62
C THR A 221 -16.56 -7.22 -7.98
N ASN A 222 -15.69 -7.39 -6.98
CA ASN A 222 -14.32 -7.89 -7.04
C ASN A 222 -14.18 -9.35 -6.60
N TRP A 223 -15.25 -10.15 -6.71
CA TRP A 223 -15.30 -11.57 -6.28
C TRP A 223 -15.08 -11.76 -4.76
N MET A 224 -15.29 -10.72 -3.97
CA MET A 224 -15.20 -10.79 -2.51
C MET A 224 -16.18 -11.84 -1.97
N SER A 225 -15.68 -12.72 -1.11
CA SER A 225 -16.43 -13.82 -0.49
C SER A 225 -16.60 -13.64 1.02
N ASP A 226 -17.62 -14.27 1.61
CA ASP A 226 -17.85 -14.20 3.06
C ASP A 226 -16.63 -14.64 3.89
N PRO A 227 -15.94 -15.76 3.54
CA PRO A 227 -14.75 -16.17 4.29
C PRO A 227 -13.61 -15.15 4.21
N GLN A 228 -13.45 -14.49 3.06
CA GLN A 228 -12.41 -13.49 2.87
C GLN A 228 -12.71 -12.21 3.66
N ALA A 229 -13.96 -11.71 3.59
CA ALA A 229 -14.39 -10.56 4.37
C ALA A 229 -14.28 -10.82 5.89
N ALA A 230 -14.73 -11.99 6.35
CA ALA A 230 -14.59 -12.38 7.75
C ALA A 230 -13.12 -12.50 8.19
N LYS A 231 -12.23 -12.97 7.30
CA LYS A 231 -10.79 -13.03 7.56
C LYS A 231 -10.17 -11.64 7.65
N MET A 232 -10.59 -10.71 6.79
CA MET A 232 -10.16 -9.32 6.83
C MET A 232 -10.55 -8.66 8.16
N ASP A 233 -11.80 -8.85 8.59
CA ASP A 233 -12.29 -8.37 9.89
C ASP A 233 -11.47 -8.97 11.05
N GLN A 234 -11.32 -10.30 11.08
CA GLN A 234 -10.52 -11.01 12.08
C GLN A 234 -9.08 -10.48 12.17
N LYS A 235 -8.47 -10.16 11.03
CA LYS A 235 -7.10 -9.66 10.92
C LYS A 235 -7.02 -8.13 11.03
N ARG A 236 -8.11 -7.45 11.44
CA ARG A 236 -8.15 -5.99 11.62
C ARG A 236 -7.73 -5.21 10.38
N LEU A 237 -8.16 -5.69 9.22
CA LEU A 237 -8.15 -4.88 8.00
C LEU A 237 -9.40 -4.01 7.97
N GLY A 238 -9.31 -2.89 7.25
CA GLY A 238 -10.42 -1.98 7.04
C GLY A 238 -10.04 -0.83 6.13
N PHE A 239 -10.78 0.26 6.28
CA PHE A 239 -10.62 1.49 5.52
C PHE A 239 -10.37 2.68 6.44
N ILE A 240 -9.66 3.66 5.90
CA ILE A 240 -9.51 4.99 6.50
C ILE A 240 -10.69 5.82 6.00
N SER A 241 -11.54 6.30 6.91
CA SER A 241 -12.77 7.03 6.57
C SER A 241 -13.18 7.94 7.73
N ASP A 242 -13.98 8.97 7.45
CA ASP A 242 -14.68 9.76 8.47
C ASP A 242 -16.11 9.23 8.74
N GLY A 243 -16.40 7.99 8.32
CA GLY A 243 -17.66 7.29 8.59
C GLY A 243 -18.63 7.22 7.40
N ASN A 244 -18.21 7.65 6.21
CA ASN A 244 -19.05 7.74 5.01
C ASN A 244 -18.96 6.52 4.08
N LEU A 245 -18.56 5.35 4.57
CA LEU A 245 -18.33 4.15 3.74
C LEU A 245 -19.57 3.71 2.93
N SER A 246 -20.78 4.03 3.37
CA SER A 246 -22.02 3.66 2.68
C SER A 246 -22.49 4.70 1.65
N ASP A 247 -21.87 5.87 1.57
CA ASP A 247 -22.22 6.95 0.64
C ASP A 247 -21.26 6.90 -0.57
N PRO A 248 -21.70 6.45 -1.76
CA PRO A 248 -20.81 6.32 -2.91
C PRO A 248 -20.15 7.63 -3.35
N ALA A 249 -20.74 8.79 -3.02
CA ALA A 249 -20.18 10.10 -3.34
C ALA A 249 -19.10 10.56 -2.34
N LYS A 250 -18.98 9.90 -1.18
CA LYS A 250 -18.08 10.29 -0.08
C LYS A 250 -17.22 9.16 0.47
N GLN A 251 -17.45 7.92 0.04
CA GLN A 251 -16.74 6.76 0.54
C GLN A 251 -15.22 6.88 0.36
N ASP A 252 -14.75 7.58 -0.69
CA ASP A 252 -13.33 7.78 -0.98
C ASP A 252 -12.80 9.17 -0.54
N GLU A 253 -13.52 9.88 0.33
CA GLU A 253 -13.23 11.28 0.72
C GLU A 253 -11.84 11.53 1.34
N LEU A 254 -11.14 10.50 1.79
CA LEU A 254 -9.78 10.61 2.32
C LEU A 254 -8.74 10.13 1.32
N TYR A 255 -9.15 9.56 0.18
CA TYR A 255 -8.26 9.05 -0.86
C TYR A 255 -8.20 10.02 -2.04
N ASP A 256 -9.33 10.62 -2.41
CA ASP A 256 -9.41 11.71 -3.37
C ASP A 256 -10.72 12.48 -3.19
N ARG A 257 -10.60 13.77 -2.88
CA ARG A 257 -11.75 14.70 -2.92
C ARG A 257 -11.70 15.43 -4.24
N GLN A 258 -12.58 15.01 -5.15
CA GLN A 258 -12.87 15.76 -6.37
C GLN A 258 -13.64 17.04 -6.04
#